data_AF-A0AAV0W0M5-F1
#
_entry.id   AF-A0AAV0W0M5-F1
#
_cell.length_a   1.000
_cell.length_b   1.000
_cell.length_c   1.000
_cell.angle_alpha   90.00
_cell.angle_beta   90.00
_cell.angle_gamma   90.00
#
_symmetry.space_group_name_H-M   'P 1'
#
loop_
_entity.id
_entity.type
_entity.pdbx_description
1 polymer ?
#
loop_
_entity_poly.entity_id
_entity_poly.type
_entity_poly.pdbx_seq_one_letter_code
_entity_poly.pdbx_strand_id
1 'polypeptide(L)'
;MPFLQDYVYPVEDLQPLHDLLKEWNLECTYQTLLDELIDLKILAIMKVDYHTNELLKNYPLGIKILFSNNLEKWQNSKKSSSMTSLLPTTLDKKLSQEKLSSAISINLGEILNECSTGLMINDYYKTNHKFNDNIRTLLVDTIINYVITKKISMSVALANSIADQIADIFPTEVKDSYFLKYDTNKNPKGKLYAKYYNSMRTLKNSGLIPSSNHTKRPTNPINRKHDLHFEPENDVQYILEQIKHDNNCSFPDLEYNWKATTQFRLKNFNLYS
;
A
#
# COMPACT_ATOMS: atom_id res chain seq x y z
N MET A 1 26.61 -4.70 35.06
CA MET A 1 27.64 -5.06 34.06
C MET A 1 28.18 -6.46 34.35
N PRO A 2 27.91 -7.43 33.47
CA PRO A 2 28.33 -8.83 33.63
C PRO A 2 29.85 -8.95 33.50
N PHE A 3 30.47 -9.79 34.33
CA PHE A 3 31.86 -10.18 34.14
C PHE A 3 31.91 -11.34 33.14
N LEU A 4 32.46 -11.08 31.95
CA LEU A 4 32.74 -12.10 30.96
C LEU A 4 34.25 -12.28 30.85
N GLN A 5 34.70 -13.53 30.95
CA GLN A 5 36.08 -13.91 30.68
C GLN A 5 36.43 -13.43 29.26
N ASP A 6 37.52 -12.68 29.12
CA ASP A 6 38.08 -12.21 27.85
C ASP A 6 37.31 -11.10 27.08
N TYR A 7 36.28 -10.50 27.67
CA TYR A 7 35.60 -9.33 27.10
C TYR A 7 35.76 -8.09 27.99
N VAL A 8 36.38 -7.04 27.46
CA VAL A 8 36.57 -5.75 28.14
C VAL A 8 35.60 -4.73 27.56
N TYR A 9 34.64 -4.31 28.37
CA TYR A 9 33.73 -3.24 27.99
C TYR A 9 34.45 -1.87 28.00
N PRO A 10 34.25 -1.00 27.00
CA PRO A 10 34.90 0.31 26.95
C PRO A 10 34.35 1.25 28.04
N VAL A 11 35.09 1.42 29.12
CA VAL A 11 34.68 2.23 30.28
C VAL A 11 34.54 3.70 29.90
N GLU A 12 35.33 4.16 28.94
CA GLU A 12 35.26 5.49 28.34
C GLU A 12 33.92 5.82 27.69
N ASP A 13 33.15 4.80 27.26
CA ASP A 13 31.84 4.99 26.64
C ASP A 13 30.70 5.06 27.66
N LEU A 14 30.95 4.79 28.96
CA LEU A 14 29.90 4.79 29.98
C LEU A 14 29.20 6.14 30.13
N GLN A 15 29.98 7.22 30.21
CA GLN A 15 29.46 8.57 30.38
C GLN A 15 28.80 9.09 29.08
N PRO A 16 29.46 8.99 27.91
CA PRO A 16 28.83 9.33 26.62
C PRO A 16 27.52 8.57 26.34
N LEU A 17 27.45 7.28 26.69
CA LEU A 17 26.24 6.48 26.53
C LEU A 17 25.12 6.97 27.47
N HIS A 18 25.45 7.26 28.72
CA HIS A 18 24.50 7.81 29.68
C HIS A 18 23.95 9.16 29.21
N ASP A 19 24.83 10.07 28.76
CA ASP A 19 24.45 11.40 28.28
C ASP A 19 23.57 11.34 27.02
N LEU A 20 23.84 10.38 26.12
CA LEU A 20 23.01 10.14 24.95
C LEU A 20 21.60 9.67 25.32
N LEU A 21 21.48 8.72 26.26
CA LEU A 21 20.17 8.26 26.72
C LEU A 21 19.40 9.34 27.49
N LYS A 22 20.13 10.21 28.20
CA LYS A 22 19.57 11.40 28.84
C LYS A 22 18.99 12.38 27.84
N GLU A 23 19.72 12.67 26.75
CA GLU A 23 19.19 13.49 25.65
C GLU A 23 17.90 12.91 25.06
N TRP A 24 17.80 11.58 25.01
CA TRP A 24 16.60 10.88 24.52
C TRP A 24 15.46 10.78 25.54
N ASN A 25 15.65 11.25 26.78
CA ASN A 25 14.76 11.03 27.92
C ASN A 25 14.49 9.53 28.18
N LEU A 26 15.52 8.69 28.02
CA LEU A 26 15.47 7.23 28.12
C LEU A 26 16.53 6.66 29.08
N GLU A 27 16.92 7.42 30.10
CA GLU A 27 17.88 7.00 31.13
C GLU A 27 17.48 5.67 31.79
N CYS A 28 16.17 5.38 31.85
CA CYS A 28 15.63 4.13 32.37
C CYS A 28 16.09 2.87 31.61
N THR A 29 16.60 3.00 30.39
CA THR A 29 17.16 1.88 29.61
C THR A 29 18.65 1.65 29.85
N TYR A 30 19.34 2.58 30.54
CA TYR A 30 20.80 2.55 30.69
C TYR A 30 21.31 1.24 31.29
N GLN A 31 20.71 0.81 32.42
CA GLN A 31 21.11 -0.43 33.08
C GLN A 31 20.96 -1.66 32.18
N THR A 32 19.87 -1.72 31.40
CA THR A 32 19.64 -2.81 30.43
C THR A 32 20.69 -2.84 29.33
N LEU A 33 21.13 -1.68 28.83
CA LEU A 33 22.21 -1.62 27.85
C LEU A 33 23.54 -2.11 28.45
N LEU A 34 23.85 -1.73 29.69
CA LEU A 34 25.06 -2.19 30.38
C LEU A 34 25.04 -3.69 30.68
N ASP A 35 23.87 -4.24 31.00
CA ASP A 35 23.70 -5.65 31.31
C ASP A 35 23.79 -6.52 30.05
N GLU A 36 23.42 -5.98 28.89
CA GLU A 36 23.54 -6.62 27.57
C GLU A 36 24.83 -6.21 26.82
N LEU A 37 25.76 -5.52 27.49
CA LEU A 37 27.07 -5.12 26.96
C LEU A 37 27.00 -4.25 25.68
N ILE A 38 26.01 -3.35 25.61
CA ILE A 38 25.81 -2.45 24.48
C ILE A 38 26.54 -1.13 24.73
N ASP A 39 27.70 -0.98 24.10
CA ASP A 39 28.46 0.27 24.02
C ASP A 39 28.01 1.16 22.84
N LEU A 40 28.64 2.33 22.66
CA LEU A 40 28.32 3.26 21.56
C LEU A 40 28.62 2.68 20.17
N LYS A 41 29.57 1.76 20.05
CA LYS A 41 29.92 1.12 18.77
C LYS A 41 28.87 0.10 18.38
N ILE A 42 28.45 -0.75 19.32
CA ILE A 42 27.37 -1.72 19.16
C ILE A 42 26.07 -0.97 18.85
N LEU A 43 25.77 0.09 19.58
CA LEU A 43 24.58 0.93 19.33
C LEU A 43 24.59 1.50 17.89
N ALA A 44 25.75 1.84 17.33
CA ALA A 44 25.86 2.37 15.97
C ALA A 44 25.57 1.34 14.86
N ILE A 45 25.81 0.05 15.12
CA ILE A 45 25.57 -1.05 14.16
C ILE A 45 24.31 -1.86 14.46
N MET A 46 23.66 -1.58 15.60
CA MET A 46 22.46 -2.27 16.06
C MET A 46 21.31 -2.12 15.08
N LYS A 47 20.73 -3.23 14.62
CA LYS A 47 19.53 -3.23 13.77
C LYS A 47 18.30 -2.84 14.59
N VAL A 48 17.74 -1.68 14.28
CA VAL A 48 16.61 -1.08 15.02
C VAL A 48 15.41 -2.02 15.10
N ASP A 49 15.02 -2.65 14.00
CA ASP A 49 13.78 -3.46 13.91
C ASP A 49 13.81 -4.77 14.69
N TYR A 50 14.99 -5.39 14.82
CA TYR A 50 15.14 -6.72 15.44
C TYR A 50 15.73 -6.62 16.84
N HIS A 51 16.93 -6.04 16.99
CA HIS A 51 17.64 -6.02 18.26
C HIS A 51 16.94 -5.15 19.31
N THR A 52 16.26 -4.05 18.93
CA THR A 52 15.60 -3.19 19.91
C THR A 52 14.43 -3.89 20.58
N ASN A 53 13.67 -4.68 19.80
CA ASN A 53 12.53 -5.44 20.30
C ASN A 53 12.97 -6.54 21.27
N GLU A 54 14.13 -7.15 21.01
CA GLU A 54 14.74 -8.16 21.87
C GLU A 54 15.35 -7.55 23.14
N LEU A 55 16.17 -6.50 22.98
CA LEU A 55 16.83 -5.76 24.07
C LEU A 55 15.83 -5.22 25.09
N LEU A 56 14.79 -4.56 24.60
CA LEU A 56 13.81 -3.88 25.44
C LEU A 56 12.57 -4.74 25.69
N LYS A 57 12.62 -6.06 25.52
CA LYS A 57 11.46 -6.96 25.61
C LYS A 57 10.60 -6.74 26.86
N ASN A 58 11.23 -6.44 27.99
CA ASN A 58 10.60 -6.22 29.30
C ASN A 58 10.10 -4.78 29.54
N TYR A 59 10.30 -3.86 28.60
CA TYR A 59 9.84 -2.48 28.71
C TYR A 59 8.47 -2.27 28.04
N PRO A 60 7.70 -1.25 28.47
CA PRO A 60 6.46 -0.85 27.81
C PRO A 60 6.67 -0.51 26.32
N LEU A 61 5.65 -0.75 25.50
CA LEU A 61 5.71 -0.51 24.06
C LEU A 61 6.11 0.92 23.70
N GLY A 62 5.66 1.92 24.48
CA GLY A 62 6.03 3.32 24.25
C GLY A 62 7.54 3.57 24.36
N ILE A 63 8.22 2.92 25.32
CA ILE A 63 9.67 3.01 25.49
C ILE A 63 10.39 2.37 24.31
N LYS A 64 9.93 1.20 23.84
CA LYS A 64 10.47 0.52 22.66
C LYS A 64 10.40 1.42 21.42
N ILE A 65 9.22 1.99 21.15
CA ILE A 65 9.01 2.88 20.00
C ILE A 65 9.90 4.12 20.09
N LEU A 66 9.98 4.75 21.26
CA LEU A 66 10.77 5.96 21.44
C LEU A 66 12.27 5.69 21.28
N PHE A 67 12.76 4.61 21.88
CA PHE A 67 14.15 4.18 21.75
C PHE A 67 14.50 3.87 20.29
N SER A 68 13.69 3.04 19.61
CA SER A 68 13.88 2.72 18.19
C SER A 68 13.97 3.98 17.32
N ASN A 69 13.04 4.91 17.51
CA ASN A 69 13.00 6.15 16.75
C ASN A 69 14.23 7.04 17.01
N ASN A 70 14.70 7.14 18.25
CA ASN A 70 15.85 7.98 18.58
C ASN A 70 17.17 7.35 18.12
N LEU A 71 17.28 6.01 18.25
CA LEU A 71 18.40 5.24 17.74
C LEU A 71 18.57 5.43 16.22
N GLU A 72 17.48 5.31 15.46
CA GLU A 72 17.49 5.48 14.01
C GLU A 72 17.95 6.89 13.60
N LYS A 73 17.41 7.93 14.26
CA LYS A 73 17.83 9.32 14.03
C LYS A 73 19.33 9.52 14.27
N TRP A 74 19.84 8.96 15.37
CA TRP A 74 21.24 9.09 15.74
C TRP A 74 22.19 8.29 14.83
N GLN A 75 21.78 7.11 14.36
CA GLN A 75 22.55 6.37 13.36
C GLN A 75 22.61 7.12 12.03
N ASN A 76 21.51 7.76 11.62
CA ASN A 76 21.45 8.51 10.37
C ASN A 76 22.27 9.81 10.43
N SER A 77 22.31 10.50 11.57
CA SER A 77 23.17 11.68 11.74
C SER A 77 24.65 11.33 11.61
N LYS A 78 25.07 10.15 12.10
CA LYS A 78 26.44 9.64 11.94
C LYS A 78 26.79 9.31 10.49
N LYS A 79 25.87 8.74 9.72
CA LYS A 79 26.09 8.44 8.28
C LYS A 79 26.28 9.72 7.45
N SER A 80 25.55 10.79 7.78
CA SER A 80 25.71 12.08 7.12
C SER A 80 27.06 12.75 7.42
N SER A 81 27.70 12.43 8.55
CA SER A 81 28.97 13.00 8.97
C SER A 81 30.20 12.42 8.25
N SER A 82 30.09 11.28 7.56
CA SER A 82 31.23 10.65 6.86
C SER A 82 31.46 11.14 5.43
N MET A 83 30.73 12.16 4.96
CA MET A 83 30.74 12.58 3.55
C MET A 83 30.71 14.09 3.39
N THR A 84 31.60 14.86 4.03
CA THR A 84 31.97 16.21 3.52
C THR A 84 33.27 16.74 4.12
N SER A 85 34.33 16.72 3.33
CA SER A 85 35.36 17.76 3.32
C SER A 85 35.02 18.69 2.16
N LEU A 86 35.08 20.00 2.42
CA LEU A 86 34.94 21.17 1.54
C LEU A 86 33.57 21.92 1.61
N LEU A 87 33.70 23.05 2.32
CA LEU A 87 32.84 24.23 2.57
C LEU A 87 32.49 25.05 1.29
N PRO A 88 31.89 26.26 1.38
CA PRO A 88 30.67 26.68 2.09
C PRO A 88 29.79 27.65 1.24
N THR A 89 28.47 27.70 1.40
CA THR A 89 27.71 28.98 1.39
C THR A 89 26.31 28.81 1.98
N THR A 90 25.73 29.95 2.35
CA THR A 90 24.82 30.23 3.46
C THR A 90 23.34 30.34 3.10
N LEU A 91 22.51 30.25 4.16
CA LEU A 91 21.14 30.79 4.38
C LEU A 91 19.95 29.81 4.38
N ASP A 92 19.12 30.09 5.39
CA ASP A 92 18.05 29.38 6.07
C ASP A 92 16.75 29.15 5.26
N LYS A 93 15.73 28.39 5.70
CA LYS A 93 15.55 27.19 6.54
C LYS A 93 14.03 27.03 6.65
N LYS A 94 13.44 26.04 5.99
CA LYS A 94 12.27 25.31 6.52
C LYS A 94 12.05 24.02 5.75
N LEU A 95 11.54 23.03 6.50
CA LEU A 95 11.14 21.69 6.07
C LEU A 95 12.35 20.78 5.79
N SER A 96 12.44 19.56 6.32
CA SER A 96 11.35 18.61 6.48
C SER A 96 11.57 17.70 7.67
N GLN A 97 10.46 17.40 8.32
CA GLN A 97 10.34 16.47 9.42
C GLN A 97 9.91 15.14 8.82
N GLU A 98 10.87 14.23 8.57
CA GLU A 98 10.51 12.89 8.13
C GLU A 98 11.14 11.82 9.02
N LYS A 99 10.23 11.31 9.85
CA LYS A 99 10.22 10.04 10.55
C LYS A 99 10.09 8.94 9.49
N LEU A 100 11.16 8.23 9.19
CA LEU A 100 11.12 7.08 8.28
C LEU A 100 11.15 5.81 9.11
N SER A 101 9.97 5.26 9.43
CA SER A 101 9.87 3.79 9.47
C SER A 101 10.42 3.30 8.14
N SER A 102 11.27 2.28 8.13
CA SER A 102 11.80 1.60 6.93
C SER A 102 10.68 1.20 5.95
N ALA A 103 10.16 2.21 5.24
CA ALA A 103 9.14 2.17 4.24
C ALA A 103 9.89 2.18 2.92
N ILE A 104 9.58 1.22 2.07
CA ILE A 104 10.01 1.26 0.67
C ILE A 104 9.55 2.61 0.11
N SER A 105 10.49 3.55 0.01
CA SER A 105 10.25 4.88 -0.54
C SER A 105 10.27 4.73 -2.04
N ILE A 106 9.08 4.71 -2.64
CA ILE A 106 8.93 4.76 -4.09
C ILE A 106 8.96 6.23 -4.50
N ASN A 107 9.87 6.58 -5.42
CA ASN A 107 9.90 7.90 -6.03
C ASN A 107 9.11 7.90 -7.35
N LEU A 108 8.06 8.70 -7.45
CA LEU A 108 7.22 8.80 -8.65
C LEU A 108 7.99 9.34 -9.86
N GLY A 109 8.93 10.26 -9.64
CA GLY A 109 9.79 10.77 -10.71
C GLY A 109 10.64 9.67 -11.35
N GLU A 110 11.22 8.78 -10.54
CA GLU A 110 11.97 7.62 -11.03
C GLU A 110 11.08 6.67 -11.85
N ILE A 111 9.87 6.37 -11.37
CA ILE A 111 8.91 5.52 -12.10
C ILE A 111 8.61 6.09 -13.49
N LEU A 112 8.33 7.39 -13.56
CA LEU A 112 7.96 8.04 -14.82
C LEU A 112 9.14 8.15 -15.78
N ASN A 113 10.37 8.21 -15.28
CA ASN A 113 11.57 8.23 -16.11
C ASN A 113 12.04 6.83 -16.53
N GLU A 114 11.57 5.75 -15.90
CA GLU A 114 11.98 4.37 -16.24
C GLU A 114 11.24 3.81 -17.46
N CYS A 115 10.14 4.42 -17.92
CA CYS A 115 9.38 3.94 -19.08
C CYS A 115 8.99 5.04 -20.07
N SER A 116 8.87 4.66 -21.35
CA SER A 116 8.49 5.58 -22.44
C SER A 116 7.12 6.22 -22.21
N THR A 117 6.17 5.46 -21.68
CA THR A 117 4.83 5.95 -21.32
C THR A 117 4.90 7.04 -20.25
N GLY A 118 5.77 6.88 -19.24
CA GLY A 118 5.97 7.87 -18.18
C GLY A 118 6.57 9.18 -18.71
N LEU A 119 7.54 9.10 -19.61
CA LEU A 119 8.10 10.27 -20.30
C LEU A 119 7.03 11.01 -21.11
N MET A 120 6.18 10.28 -21.85
CA MET A 120 5.07 10.87 -22.59
C MET A 120 4.03 11.55 -21.69
N ILE A 121 3.75 11.00 -20.51
CA ILE A 121 2.87 11.63 -19.51
C ILE A 121 3.46 12.95 -19.02
N ASN A 122 4.77 12.96 -18.71
CA ASN A 122 5.48 14.16 -18.29
C ASN A 122 5.45 15.25 -19.37
N ASP A 123 5.75 14.90 -20.61
CA ASP A 123 5.76 15.86 -21.71
C ASP A 123 4.35 16.38 -22.02
N TYR A 124 3.33 15.52 -21.97
CA TYR A 124 1.94 15.95 -22.07
C TYR A 124 1.60 17.00 -20.99
N TYR A 125 1.99 16.78 -19.74
CA TYR A 125 1.74 17.73 -18.67
C TYR A 125 2.48 19.05 -18.87
N LYS A 126 3.74 19.02 -19.31
CA LYS A 126 4.51 20.25 -19.59
C LYS A 126 3.84 21.13 -20.64
N THR A 127 3.18 20.53 -21.64
CA THR A 127 2.49 21.27 -22.70
C THR A 127 1.07 21.71 -22.32
N ASN A 128 0.33 20.89 -21.57
CA ASN A 128 -1.10 21.12 -21.31
C ASN A 128 -1.42 21.62 -19.90
N HIS A 129 -0.48 21.50 -18.96
CA HIS A 129 -0.56 21.86 -17.53
C HIS A 129 -1.69 21.19 -16.73
N LYS A 130 -2.41 20.23 -17.33
CA LYS A 130 -3.53 19.51 -16.70
C LYS A 130 -3.75 18.17 -17.38
N PHE A 131 -4.13 17.15 -16.60
CA PHE A 131 -4.54 15.88 -17.18
C PHE A 131 -6.03 15.84 -17.55
N ASN A 132 -6.33 15.06 -18.60
CA ASN A 132 -7.66 14.54 -18.84
C ASN A 132 -7.78 13.12 -18.25
N ASP A 133 -8.98 12.56 -18.24
CA ASP A 133 -9.22 11.26 -17.59
C ASP A 133 -8.47 10.09 -18.22
N ASN A 134 -8.16 10.16 -19.52
CA ASN A 134 -7.36 9.15 -20.20
C ASN A 134 -5.91 9.18 -19.70
N ILE A 135 -5.30 10.37 -19.61
CA ILE A 135 -3.93 10.51 -19.09
C ILE A 135 -3.86 10.17 -17.60
N ARG A 136 -4.87 10.52 -16.80
CA ARG A 136 -4.95 10.07 -15.40
C ARG A 136 -4.98 8.55 -15.28
N THR A 137 -5.71 7.89 -16.16
CA THR A 137 -5.80 6.42 -16.18
C THR A 137 -4.45 5.82 -16.58
N LEU A 138 -3.80 6.37 -17.60
CA LEU A 138 -2.48 5.95 -18.06
C LEU A 138 -1.38 6.13 -16.99
N LEU A 139 -1.44 7.24 -16.24
CA LEU A 139 -0.57 7.50 -15.09
C LEU A 139 -0.73 6.41 -14.03
N VAL A 140 -1.98 6.14 -13.62
CA VAL A 140 -2.28 5.09 -12.63
C VAL A 140 -1.78 3.74 -13.12
N ASP A 141 -2.02 3.39 -14.39
CA ASP A 141 -1.60 2.10 -14.95
C ASP A 141 -0.08 1.97 -14.98
N THR A 142 0.64 3.03 -15.37
CA THR A 142 2.10 3.10 -15.34
C THR A 142 2.64 2.82 -13.93
N ILE A 143 2.10 3.50 -12.92
CA ILE A 143 2.51 3.33 -11.52
C ILE A 143 2.21 1.91 -11.03
N ILE A 144 1.00 1.39 -11.26
CA ILE A 144 0.62 0.06 -10.78
C ILE A 144 1.45 -1.03 -11.45
N ASN A 145 1.72 -0.92 -12.75
CA ASN A 145 2.57 -1.85 -13.48
C ASN A 145 3.98 -1.88 -12.90
N TYR A 146 4.54 -0.72 -12.57
CA TYR A 146 5.84 -0.63 -11.90
C TYR A 146 5.84 -1.38 -10.56
N VAL A 147 4.87 -1.06 -9.69
CA VAL A 147 4.75 -1.66 -8.35
C VAL A 147 4.63 -3.18 -8.45
N ILE A 148 3.82 -3.69 -9.38
CA ILE A 148 3.66 -5.13 -9.61
C ILE A 148 4.95 -5.76 -10.14
N THR A 149 5.59 -5.14 -11.13
CA THR A 149 6.81 -5.66 -11.78
C THR A 149 7.97 -5.76 -10.80
N LYS A 150 8.13 -4.75 -9.91
CA LYS A 150 9.12 -4.76 -8.83
C LYS A 150 8.71 -5.61 -7.63
N LYS A 151 7.56 -6.30 -7.70
CA LYS A 151 6.99 -7.16 -6.64
C LYS A 151 6.76 -6.43 -5.32
N ILE A 152 6.41 -5.15 -5.38
CA ILE A 152 6.13 -4.33 -4.21
C ILE A 152 4.68 -4.57 -3.78
N SER A 153 4.49 -4.77 -2.47
CA SER A 153 3.15 -4.93 -1.88
C SER A 153 2.50 -3.56 -1.66
N MET A 154 1.29 -3.37 -2.18
CA MET A 154 0.55 -2.12 -1.97
C MET A 154 0.03 -2.04 -0.54
N SER A 155 0.41 -0.99 0.18
CA SER A 155 -0.13 -0.64 1.49
C SER A 155 -0.91 0.67 1.41
N VAL A 156 -1.73 0.95 2.43
CA VAL A 156 -2.43 2.24 2.59
C VAL A 156 -1.44 3.40 2.64
N ALA A 157 -0.35 3.24 3.38
CA ALA A 157 0.68 4.27 3.52
C ALA A 157 1.38 4.54 2.18
N LEU A 158 1.71 3.48 1.44
CA LEU A 158 2.33 3.60 0.12
C LEU A 158 1.41 4.29 -0.89
N ALA A 159 0.14 3.87 -0.95
CA ALA A 159 -0.83 4.49 -1.85
C ALA A 159 -1.07 5.97 -1.51
N ASN A 160 -1.08 6.33 -0.21
CA ASN A 160 -1.14 7.71 0.23
C ASN A 160 0.09 8.51 -0.20
N SER A 161 1.30 7.97 0.04
CA SER A 161 2.56 8.63 -0.33
C SER A 161 2.67 8.85 -1.85
N ILE A 162 2.27 7.88 -2.66
CA ILE A 162 2.22 8.04 -4.12
C ILE A 162 1.23 9.15 -4.51
N ALA A 163 0.05 9.21 -3.88
CA ALA A 163 -0.94 10.24 -4.18
C ALA A 163 -0.46 11.65 -3.78
N ASP A 164 0.28 11.76 -2.68
CA ASP A 164 0.96 13.01 -2.27
C ASP A 164 1.96 13.44 -3.36
N GLN A 165 2.84 12.52 -3.80
CA GLN A 165 3.79 12.80 -4.87
C GLN A 165 3.14 13.17 -6.21
N ILE A 166 1.98 12.59 -6.55
CA ILE A 166 1.23 12.99 -7.75
C ILE A 166 0.81 14.46 -7.65
N ALA A 167 0.26 14.88 -6.50
CA ALA A 167 -0.16 16.26 -6.29
C ALA A 167 1.03 17.24 -6.25
N ASP A 168 2.18 16.79 -5.76
CA ASP A 168 3.41 17.60 -5.71
C ASP A 168 4.03 17.79 -7.11
N ILE A 169 4.10 16.72 -7.92
CA ILE A 169 4.67 16.78 -9.27
C ILE A 169 3.70 17.43 -10.27
N PHE A 170 2.40 17.23 -10.07
CA PHE A 170 1.34 17.74 -10.94
C PHE A 170 0.34 18.61 -10.13
N PRO A 171 0.65 19.90 -9.89
CA PRO A 171 -0.16 20.77 -9.02
C PRO A 171 -1.64 20.94 -9.40
N THR A 172 -2.04 20.63 -10.63
CA THR A 172 -3.46 20.68 -11.05
C THR A 172 -4.25 19.42 -10.72
N GLU A 173 -3.59 18.38 -10.20
CA GLU A 173 -4.20 17.13 -9.79
C GLU A 173 -4.63 17.15 -8.32
N VAL A 174 -5.72 16.43 -8.02
CA VAL A 174 -6.30 16.36 -6.68
C VAL A 174 -5.99 15.01 -6.07
N LYS A 175 -5.24 14.99 -4.95
CA LYS A 175 -4.86 13.78 -4.20
C LYS A 175 -6.00 12.78 -4.03
N ASP A 176 -7.17 13.25 -3.61
CA ASP A 176 -8.36 12.42 -3.33
C ASP A 176 -8.85 11.63 -4.54
N SER A 177 -8.56 12.08 -5.77
CA SER A 177 -8.86 11.34 -7.00
C SER A 177 -8.04 10.05 -7.12
N TYR A 178 -6.86 10.02 -6.49
CA TYR A 178 -5.89 8.94 -6.57
C TYR A 178 -5.93 8.06 -5.31
N PHE A 179 -6.05 8.67 -4.14
CA PHE A 179 -6.18 7.96 -2.88
C PHE A 179 -6.90 8.79 -1.81
N LEU A 180 -7.88 8.19 -1.14
CA LEU A 180 -8.58 8.79 -0.01
C LEU A 180 -8.95 7.71 1.02
N LYS A 181 -8.64 7.92 2.29
CA LYS A 181 -9.05 7.03 3.38
C LYS A 181 -9.74 7.84 4.47
N TYR A 182 -10.96 7.44 4.82
CA TYR A 182 -11.69 8.01 5.96
C TYR A 182 -11.33 7.25 7.24
N ASP A 183 -11.31 7.96 8.37
CA ASP A 183 -10.99 7.37 9.68
C ASP A 183 -12.00 6.31 10.13
N THR A 184 -13.25 6.42 9.68
CA THR A 184 -14.31 5.46 10.00
C THR A 184 -14.24 4.24 9.07
N ASN A 185 -13.41 3.25 9.41
CA ASN A 185 -13.35 1.83 8.95
C ASN A 185 -13.92 1.44 7.56
N LYS A 186 -13.83 2.33 6.57
CA LYS A 186 -14.21 2.08 5.18
C LYS A 186 -12.95 1.73 4.41
N ASN A 187 -13.11 0.86 3.42
CA ASN A 187 -12.04 0.56 2.46
C ASN A 187 -11.53 1.88 1.82
N PRO A 188 -10.22 2.01 1.56
CA PRO A 188 -9.68 3.16 0.86
C PRO A 188 -10.37 3.36 -0.50
N LYS A 189 -10.63 4.62 -0.84
CA LYS A 189 -11.14 5.06 -2.13
C LYS A 189 -10.00 5.61 -2.99
N GLY A 190 -10.31 5.87 -4.27
CA GLY A 190 -9.37 6.38 -5.25
C GLY A 190 -8.84 5.31 -6.19
N LYS A 191 -8.17 5.75 -7.27
CA LYS A 191 -7.76 4.88 -8.38
C LYS A 191 -6.61 3.93 -8.02
N LEU A 192 -5.63 4.36 -7.23
CA LEU A 192 -4.39 3.61 -6.99
C LEU A 192 -4.63 2.28 -6.27
N TYR A 193 -5.25 2.35 -5.09
CA TYR A 193 -5.46 1.17 -4.25
C TYR A 193 -6.38 0.15 -4.93
N ALA A 194 -7.50 0.62 -5.49
CA ALA A 194 -8.43 -0.25 -6.22
C ALA A 194 -7.78 -0.89 -7.45
N LYS A 195 -7.06 -0.11 -8.27
CA LYS A 195 -6.40 -0.63 -9.49
C LYS A 195 -5.38 -1.70 -9.14
N TYR A 196 -4.55 -1.52 -8.11
CA TYR A 196 -3.56 -2.53 -7.71
C TYR A 196 -4.21 -3.90 -7.42
N TYR A 197 -5.20 -3.95 -6.55
CA TYR A 197 -5.82 -5.23 -6.17
C TYR A 197 -6.65 -5.83 -7.30
N ASN A 198 -7.26 -5.00 -8.14
CA ASN A 198 -7.95 -5.47 -9.35
C ASN A 198 -6.96 -6.07 -10.34
N SER A 199 -5.85 -5.40 -10.64
CA SER A 199 -4.79 -5.92 -11.52
C SER A 199 -4.19 -7.21 -10.96
N MET A 200 -3.88 -7.25 -9.66
CA MET A 200 -3.34 -8.46 -9.02
C MET A 200 -4.33 -9.63 -9.08
N ARG A 201 -5.63 -9.38 -8.94
CA ARG A 201 -6.67 -10.40 -9.12
C ARG A 201 -6.71 -10.90 -10.56
N THR A 202 -6.71 -9.99 -11.54
CA THR A 202 -6.69 -10.35 -12.96
C THR A 202 -5.48 -11.21 -13.30
N LEU A 203 -4.28 -10.84 -12.83
CA LEU A 203 -3.04 -11.58 -13.06
C LEU A 203 -3.04 -12.97 -12.41
N LYS A 204 -3.64 -13.12 -11.22
CA LYS A 204 -3.84 -14.42 -10.58
C LYS A 204 -4.83 -15.29 -11.36
N ASN A 205 -5.94 -14.71 -11.81
CA ASN A 205 -6.98 -15.41 -12.56
C ASN A 205 -6.48 -15.85 -13.94
N SER A 206 -5.60 -15.07 -14.58
CA SER A 206 -4.97 -15.44 -15.86
C SER A 206 -3.78 -16.39 -15.71
N GLY A 207 -3.40 -16.76 -14.48
CA GLY A 207 -2.27 -17.66 -14.21
C GLY A 207 -0.88 -17.04 -14.39
N LEU A 208 -0.79 -15.71 -14.57
CA LEU A 208 0.49 -15.00 -14.73
C LEU A 208 1.23 -14.78 -13.41
N ILE A 209 0.53 -14.85 -12.27
CA ILE A 209 1.12 -14.76 -10.93
C ILE A 209 0.58 -15.92 -10.07
N PRO A 210 1.43 -16.56 -9.24
CA PRO A 210 0.99 -17.63 -8.33
C PRO A 210 -0.12 -17.16 -7.39
N SER A 211 -1.22 -17.91 -7.33
CA SER A 211 -2.17 -17.79 -6.23
C SER A 211 -1.63 -18.59 -5.05
N SER A 212 -1.43 -17.95 -3.89
CA SER A 212 -1.11 -18.68 -2.65
C SER A 212 -2.23 -19.68 -2.39
N ASN A 213 -1.91 -20.96 -2.58
CA ASN A 213 -2.79 -22.06 -2.25
C ASN A 213 -2.76 -22.24 -0.73
N HIS A 214 -3.44 -21.37 0.01
CA HIS A 214 -4.07 -21.88 1.23
C HIS A 214 -5.05 -22.94 0.76
N THR A 215 -4.91 -24.14 1.33
CA THR A 215 -5.76 -25.31 1.18
C THR A 215 -7.14 -24.87 0.75
N LYS A 216 -7.44 -25.04 -0.54
CA LYS A 216 -8.82 -25.02 -0.98
C LYS A 216 -9.44 -26.20 -0.22
N ARG A 217 -10.14 -25.92 0.89
CA ARG A 217 -11.40 -26.64 1.12
C ARG A 217 -12.10 -26.64 -0.24
N PRO A 218 -12.73 -27.74 -0.67
CA PRO A 218 -13.50 -27.74 -1.91
C PRO A 218 -14.56 -26.64 -1.76
N THR A 219 -14.17 -25.46 -2.22
CA THR A 219 -15.03 -24.34 -2.42
C THR A 219 -15.54 -24.71 -3.77
N ASN A 220 -16.77 -25.23 -3.76
CA ASN A 220 -17.58 -25.34 -4.96
C ASN A 220 -17.24 -24.13 -5.84
N PRO A 221 -16.96 -24.36 -7.13
CA PRO A 221 -16.67 -23.25 -8.02
C PRO A 221 -17.75 -22.21 -7.77
N ILE A 222 -17.37 -20.96 -7.52
CA ILE A 222 -18.29 -19.83 -7.62
C ILE A 222 -18.58 -19.64 -9.12
N ASN A 223 -19.06 -20.70 -9.77
CA ASN A 223 -20.14 -20.61 -10.68
C ASN A 223 -21.30 -20.14 -9.81
N ARG A 224 -21.78 -18.92 -10.03
CA ARG A 224 -23.20 -18.62 -9.82
C ARG A 224 -24.04 -19.38 -10.86
N LYS A 225 -23.74 -20.65 -11.11
CA LYS A 225 -24.75 -21.60 -11.57
C LYS A 225 -25.37 -22.05 -10.28
N HIS A 226 -26.47 -21.39 -9.91
CA HIS A 226 -27.48 -22.12 -9.16
C HIS A 226 -27.61 -23.49 -9.82
N ASP A 227 -27.55 -24.57 -9.07
CA ASP A 227 -28.09 -25.83 -9.56
C ASP A 227 -29.53 -25.51 -9.94
N LEU A 228 -29.77 -25.40 -11.24
CA LEU A 228 -31.05 -25.00 -11.76
C LEU A 228 -31.94 -26.23 -11.71
N HIS A 229 -32.50 -26.48 -10.53
CA HIS A 229 -33.77 -27.13 -10.47
C HIS A 229 -34.78 -26.16 -11.07
N PHE A 230 -35.14 -26.41 -12.32
CA PHE A 230 -36.08 -25.61 -13.08
C PHE A 230 -37.48 -26.20 -12.90
N GLU A 231 -38.36 -25.44 -12.25
CA GLU A 231 -39.80 -25.69 -12.31
C GLU A 231 -40.28 -25.37 -13.75
N PRO A 232 -41.08 -26.22 -14.40
CA PRO A 232 -41.67 -25.91 -15.69
C PRO A 232 -42.53 -24.64 -15.59
N GLU A 233 -42.13 -23.58 -16.30
CA GLU A 233 -42.98 -22.41 -16.51
C GLU A 233 -44.16 -22.86 -17.41
N ASN A 234 -45.36 -23.01 -16.85
CA ASN A 234 -46.57 -23.24 -17.64
C ASN A 234 -46.90 -21.94 -18.41
N ASP A 235 -47.30 -22.08 -19.68
CA ASP A 235 -47.83 -20.99 -20.53
C ASP A 235 -46.84 -19.87 -20.96
N VAL A 236 -45.53 -20.15 -20.97
CA VAL A 236 -44.48 -19.19 -21.40
C VAL A 236 -44.78 -18.53 -22.75
N GLN A 237 -45.30 -19.28 -23.72
CA GLN A 237 -45.55 -18.74 -25.05
C GLN A 237 -46.65 -17.70 -25.06
N TYR A 238 -47.67 -17.89 -24.24
CA TYR A 238 -48.73 -16.90 -24.03
C TYR A 238 -48.18 -15.61 -23.38
N ILE A 239 -47.29 -15.75 -22.39
CA ILE A 239 -46.67 -14.59 -21.73
C ILE A 239 -45.72 -13.83 -22.67
N LEU A 240 -44.97 -14.54 -23.53
CA LEU A 240 -44.12 -13.91 -24.55
C LEU A 240 -44.95 -13.18 -25.62
N GLU A 241 -46.07 -13.74 -26.04
CA GLU A 241 -47.00 -13.06 -26.96
C GLU A 241 -47.56 -11.79 -26.34
N GLN A 242 -47.92 -11.80 -25.04
CA GLN A 242 -48.32 -10.59 -24.33
C GLN A 242 -47.21 -9.55 -24.27
N ILE A 243 -45.97 -9.92 -23.92
CA ILE A 243 -44.83 -8.98 -23.91
C ILE A 243 -44.58 -8.38 -25.30
N LYS A 244 -44.78 -9.15 -26.37
CA LYS A 244 -44.46 -8.74 -27.74
C LYS A 244 -45.57 -7.91 -28.40
N HIS A 245 -46.83 -8.14 -28.03
CA HIS A 245 -47.98 -7.66 -28.79
C HIS A 245 -49.01 -6.87 -27.97
N ASP A 246 -48.93 -6.86 -26.64
CA ASP A 246 -49.82 -6.05 -25.81
C ASP A 246 -49.28 -4.63 -25.61
N ASN A 247 -49.87 -3.68 -26.33
CA ASN A 247 -49.54 -2.26 -26.22
C ASN A 247 -50.21 -1.56 -25.02
N ASN A 248 -51.09 -2.24 -24.28
CA ASN A 248 -51.83 -1.70 -23.14
C ASN A 248 -51.40 -2.32 -21.79
N CYS A 249 -50.28 -3.05 -21.78
CA CYS A 249 -49.72 -3.65 -20.57
C CYS A 249 -49.16 -2.58 -19.61
N SER A 250 -49.60 -2.60 -18.34
CA SER A 250 -49.06 -1.71 -17.32
C SER A 250 -47.64 -2.13 -16.92
N PHE A 251 -46.81 -1.20 -16.45
CA PHE A 251 -45.42 -1.50 -16.06
C PHE A 251 -45.29 -2.64 -15.01
N PRO A 252 -46.15 -2.75 -13.97
CA PRO A 252 -46.12 -3.86 -13.03
C PRO A 252 -46.41 -5.22 -13.69
N ASP A 253 -47.34 -5.25 -14.65
CA ASP A 253 -47.70 -6.47 -15.39
C ASP A 253 -46.58 -6.87 -16.36
N LEU A 254 -45.95 -5.87 -17.00
CA LEU A 254 -44.77 -6.08 -17.83
C LEU A 254 -43.60 -6.60 -17.00
N GLU A 255 -43.35 -6.05 -15.81
CA GLU A 255 -42.29 -6.52 -14.91
C GLU A 255 -42.57 -7.94 -14.43
N TYR A 256 -43.82 -8.26 -14.09
CA TYR A 256 -44.26 -9.60 -13.74
C TYR A 256 -44.03 -10.58 -14.89
N ASN A 257 -44.52 -10.27 -16.09
CA ASN A 257 -44.36 -11.07 -17.30
C ASN A 257 -42.88 -11.24 -17.66
N TRP A 258 -42.10 -10.17 -17.54
CA TRP A 258 -40.65 -10.22 -17.77
C TRP A 258 -39.97 -11.14 -16.78
N LYS A 259 -40.29 -11.08 -15.48
CA LYS A 259 -39.76 -12.03 -14.49
C LYS A 259 -40.20 -13.46 -14.81
N ALA A 260 -41.46 -13.66 -15.16
CA ALA A 260 -42.07 -14.95 -15.42
C ALA A 260 -41.53 -15.69 -16.67
N THR A 261 -40.90 -14.99 -17.62
CA THR A 261 -40.27 -15.62 -18.81
C THR A 261 -38.75 -15.54 -18.79
N THR A 262 -38.15 -15.19 -17.65
CA THR A 262 -36.70 -14.98 -17.56
C THR A 262 -35.93 -16.27 -17.82
N GLN A 263 -36.44 -17.42 -17.35
CA GLN A 263 -35.74 -18.69 -17.51
C GLN A 263 -35.76 -19.15 -18.97
N PHE A 264 -36.89 -19.01 -19.67
CA PHE A 264 -37.00 -19.28 -21.10
C PHE A 264 -36.05 -18.40 -21.94
N ARG A 265 -35.94 -17.10 -21.65
CA ARG A 265 -35.04 -16.20 -22.39
C ARG A 265 -33.56 -16.53 -22.17
N LEU A 266 -33.17 -16.89 -20.95
CA LEU A 266 -31.80 -17.29 -20.64
C LEU A 266 -31.40 -18.63 -21.29
N LYS A 267 -32.35 -19.56 -21.42
CA LYS A 267 -32.13 -20.85 -22.11
C LYS A 267 -31.92 -20.67 -23.62
N ASN A 268 -32.72 -19.82 -24.27
CA ASN A 268 -32.56 -19.54 -25.69
C ASN A 268 -31.24 -18.81 -26.01
N PHE A 269 -30.73 -17.96 -25.11
CA PHE A 269 -29.44 -17.29 -25.31
C PHE A 269 -28.25 -18.27 -25.39
N ASN A 270 -28.28 -19.35 -24.60
CA ASN A 270 -27.20 -20.34 -24.57
C ASN A 270 -27.24 -21.36 -25.72
N LEU A 271 -28.30 -21.36 -26.54
CA LEU A 271 -28.41 -22.24 -27.71
C LEU A 271 -27.74 -21.65 -28.98
N TYR A 272 -27.32 -20.39 -28.93
CA TYR A 272 -26.69 -19.67 -30.05
C TYR A 272 -25.25 -19.20 -29.75
N SER A 273 -24.63 -19.70 -28.68
CA SER A 273 -23.27 -19.41 -28.23
C SER A 273 -22.45 -20.68 -28.09
#